data_AF-A0A813WJ74-F1
#
_entry.id   AF-A0A813WJ74-F1
#
_cell.length_a   1.000
_cell.length_b   1.000
_cell.length_c   1.000
_cell.angle_alpha   90.00
_cell.angle_beta   90.00
_cell.angle_gamma   90.00
#
_symmetry.space_group_name_H-M   'P 1'
#
loop_
_entity.id
_entity.type
_entity.pdbx_description
1 polymer ?
#
loop_
_entity_poly.entity_id
_entity_poly.type
_entity_poly.pdbx_seq_one_letter_code
_entity_poly.pdbx_strand_id
1 'polypeptide(L)'
;MCSMDFSCAYAFYEGNECILFNIDGELELSRSNEKIIYQKVNFEFQKKLTLDSSEILANFECFNSSEYWSLKTNSCLPCKPGFIKYSVLSFNCYHSRTELKNFIQSKSYCESMGGVLFRPKTLNERYFFIQIFPNKTVNVDSTIKSVGEIFKWLDGSDVVGFRFGEPNNLFGSKTILKEACIELRSNGYFYDIPCSNSYFLTICQHD
;
A
#
# COMPACT_ATOMS: atom_id res chain seq x y z
N MET A 1 4.91 9.41 29.75
CA MET A 1 3.50 9.59 29.35
C MET A 1 3.48 10.61 28.23
N CYS A 2 3.00 10.21 27.08
CA CYS A 2 2.82 11.11 25.95
C CYS A 2 1.49 11.90 26.18
N SER A 3 1.54 13.22 26.50
CA SER A 3 0.45 14.24 26.42
C SER A 3 0.19 14.99 25.07
N MET A 4 -1.00 14.76 24.51
CA MET A 4 -1.83 15.50 23.54
C MET A 4 -1.37 16.01 22.15
N ASP A 5 -0.09 16.07 21.75
CA ASP A 5 0.30 16.54 20.38
C ASP A 5 1.37 15.68 19.64
N PHE A 6 1.33 14.33 19.75
CA PHE A 6 2.52 13.51 19.45
C PHE A 6 2.96 13.38 18.00
N SER A 7 4.22 13.77 17.76
CA SER A 7 5.17 13.08 16.87
C SER A 7 6.03 12.08 17.67
N CYS A 8 6.28 10.87 17.14
CA CYS A 8 7.30 9.93 17.63
C CYS A 8 7.75 8.96 16.51
N ALA A 9 8.74 9.38 15.72
CA ALA A 9 9.63 8.56 14.89
C ALA A 9 10.68 7.84 15.73
N TYR A 10 11.14 6.72 15.20
CA TYR A 10 12.27 5.98 15.65
C TYR A 10 12.61 5.01 14.45
N ALA A 11 13.90 4.66 14.22
CA ALA A 11 14.37 3.50 13.41
C ALA A 11 15.72 2.88 13.90
N PHE A 12 15.95 1.56 13.72
CA PHE A 12 17.29 0.94 13.85
C PHE A 12 17.49 -0.25 12.89
N TYR A 13 18.65 -0.30 12.24
CA TYR A 13 19.15 -1.37 11.35
C TYR A 13 20.65 -1.58 11.67
N GLU A 14 21.13 -2.83 11.67
CA GLU A 14 22.32 -3.35 12.40
C GLU A 14 22.14 -3.56 13.92
N GLY A 15 20.90 -3.76 14.39
CA GLY A 15 20.67 -4.19 15.78
C GLY A 15 19.24 -4.04 16.29
N ASN A 16 18.39 -3.31 15.56
CA ASN A 16 16.98 -3.01 15.87
C ASN A 16 16.84 -2.07 17.08
N GLU A 17 15.73 -1.40 17.35
CA GLU A 17 14.34 -1.42 16.87
C GLU A 17 13.83 0.01 16.78
N CYS A 18 13.04 0.42 15.77
CA CYS A 18 12.04 1.43 16.15
C CYS A 18 10.74 1.77 15.32
N ILE A 19 9.95 2.73 15.86
CA ILE A 19 8.51 3.12 15.72
C ILE A 19 8.26 4.52 15.10
N LEU A 20 7.23 4.77 14.28
CA LEU A 20 6.86 6.12 13.75
C LEU A 20 5.47 6.63 14.15
N PHE A 21 5.34 7.97 14.38
CA PHE A 21 4.09 8.70 14.64
C PHE A 21 4.19 10.19 14.23
N ASN A 22 3.13 10.73 13.61
CA ASN A 22 2.51 12.00 14.00
C ASN A 22 1.00 11.97 13.74
N ILE A 23 0.21 12.41 14.72
CA ILE A 23 -1.25 12.30 14.83
C ILE A 23 -1.99 13.24 13.85
N ASP A 24 -1.29 14.20 13.23
CA ASP A 24 -1.91 15.20 12.34
C ASP A 24 -1.54 15.11 10.84
N GLY A 25 -0.88 14.04 10.37
CA GLY A 25 -0.66 13.91 8.91
C GLY A 25 0.26 12.79 8.40
N GLU A 26 -0.38 11.75 7.86
CA GLU A 26 0.00 10.99 6.64
C GLU A 26 0.85 9.71 6.70
N LEU A 27 1.45 9.23 7.80
CA LEU A 27 2.17 7.94 7.76
C LEU A 27 2.01 7.09 9.04
N GLU A 28 1.24 5.99 8.95
CA GLU A 28 1.23 4.90 9.93
C GLU A 28 2.04 3.71 9.40
N LEU A 29 3.02 3.25 10.18
CA LEU A 29 3.69 1.97 9.97
C LEU A 29 3.82 1.22 11.28
N SER A 30 3.24 0.02 11.29
CA SER A 30 3.53 -0.99 12.30
C SER A 30 4.91 -1.60 12.06
N ARG A 31 5.48 -2.20 13.12
CA ARG A 31 6.69 -3.04 13.12
C ARG A 31 6.93 -3.72 11.77
N SER A 32 7.89 -3.21 10.99
CA SER A 32 8.35 -3.81 9.75
C SER A 32 9.82 -4.13 9.88
N ASN A 33 10.17 -5.41 9.70
CA ASN A 33 11.58 -5.87 9.65
C ASN A 33 12.18 -5.70 8.24
N GLU A 34 11.52 -4.99 7.32
CA GLU A 34 11.91 -4.94 5.90
C GLU A 34 12.65 -3.64 5.52
N LYS A 35 13.84 -3.83 4.94
CA LYS A 35 14.66 -2.78 4.33
C LYS A 35 13.91 -1.93 3.31
N ILE A 36 12.97 -2.50 2.53
CA ILE A 36 12.25 -1.80 1.44
C ILE A 36 11.23 -0.80 1.97
N ILE A 37 10.38 -1.21 2.91
CA ILE A 37 9.41 -0.32 3.56
C ILE A 37 10.16 0.77 4.32
N TYR A 38 11.22 0.39 5.05
CA TYR A 38 12.12 1.33 5.69
C TYR A 38 12.73 2.33 4.70
N GLN A 39 13.19 1.88 3.53
CA GLN A 39 13.76 2.75 2.50
C GLN A 39 12.72 3.72 1.92
N LYS A 40 11.50 3.25 1.60
CA LYS A 40 10.40 4.13 1.14
C LYS A 40 10.10 5.24 2.15
N VAL A 41 10.14 4.91 3.43
CA VAL A 41 9.71 5.78 4.52
C VAL A 41 10.81 6.72 4.96
N ASN A 42 12.04 6.22 5.07
CA ASN A 42 13.23 7.02 5.26
C ASN A 42 13.39 8.01 4.10
N PHE A 43 13.04 7.63 2.86
CA PHE A 43 13.03 8.52 1.72
C PHE A 43 12.01 9.66 1.88
N GLU A 44 10.77 9.34 2.21
CA GLU A 44 9.71 10.33 2.49
C GLU A 44 10.06 11.25 3.69
N PHE A 45 10.74 10.71 4.69
CA PHE A 45 11.18 11.43 5.88
C PHE A 45 12.39 12.34 5.62
N GLN A 46 13.41 11.87 4.90
CA GLN A 46 14.56 12.68 4.48
C GLN A 46 14.12 13.91 3.69
N LYS A 47 13.13 13.76 2.81
CA LYS A 47 12.51 14.89 2.08
C LYS A 47 11.83 15.91 2.99
N LYS A 48 11.15 15.47 4.06
CA LYS A 48 10.48 16.37 5.04
C LYS A 48 11.47 17.08 5.98
N LEU A 49 12.66 16.51 6.23
CA LEU A 49 13.64 17.04 7.19
C LEU A 49 14.65 18.03 6.61
N THR A 50 14.98 17.98 5.32
CA THR A 50 16.00 18.87 4.75
C THR A 50 15.40 20.15 4.17
N LEU A 51 15.77 21.27 4.78
CA LEU A 51 15.56 22.65 4.32
C LEU A 51 16.32 23.01 3.02
N ASP A 52 16.95 22.04 2.35
CA ASP A 52 17.55 22.21 1.02
C ASP A 52 17.16 21.04 0.11
N SER A 53 16.02 21.21 -0.55
CA SER A 53 15.27 20.18 -1.29
C SER A 53 15.83 19.88 -2.67
N SER A 54 16.85 20.60 -3.14
CA SER A 54 17.29 20.57 -4.54
C SER A 54 18.19 19.38 -4.90
N GLU A 55 19.10 18.94 -4.02
CA GLU A 55 20.07 17.87 -4.34
C GLU A 55 19.57 16.45 -4.07
N ILE A 56 18.71 16.25 -3.06
CA ILE A 56 18.15 14.92 -2.76
C ILE A 56 17.00 14.59 -3.73
N LEU A 57 16.14 15.54 -4.08
CA LEU A 57 15.06 15.30 -5.04
C LEU A 57 15.57 15.01 -6.45
N ALA A 58 16.64 15.68 -6.88
CA ALA A 58 17.21 15.49 -8.20
C ALA A 58 17.75 14.06 -8.45
N ASN A 59 18.12 13.30 -7.41
CA ASN A 59 18.75 11.99 -7.54
C ASN A 59 17.77 10.80 -7.56
N PHE A 60 16.51 11.01 -7.21
CA PHE A 60 15.52 9.93 -7.04
C PHE A 60 14.19 10.16 -7.78
N GLU A 61 14.09 11.24 -8.56
CA GLU A 61 12.88 11.58 -9.32
C GLU A 61 12.95 11.07 -10.76
N CYS A 62 12.11 10.07 -11.07
CA CYS A 62 11.82 9.74 -12.46
C CYS A 62 10.74 10.71 -12.97
N PHE A 63 11.12 11.71 -13.76
CA PHE A 63 10.20 12.76 -14.22
C PHE A 63 9.15 12.26 -15.22
N ASN A 64 9.41 11.14 -15.89
CA ASN A 64 8.48 10.54 -16.84
C ASN A 64 7.42 9.70 -16.11
N SER A 65 6.15 9.88 -16.46
CA SER A 65 5.05 9.03 -15.97
C SER A 65 5.15 7.58 -16.46
N SER A 66 5.97 7.32 -17.47
CA SER A 66 6.29 5.98 -17.98
C SER A 66 7.52 5.37 -17.29
N GLU A 67 8.01 5.95 -16.20
CA GLU A 67 9.15 5.44 -15.43
C GLU A 67 8.89 5.54 -13.93
N TYR A 68 9.50 4.62 -13.17
CA TYR A 68 9.42 4.59 -11.71
C TYR A 68 10.80 4.34 -11.11
N TRP A 69 10.99 4.76 -9.87
CA TRP A 69 12.24 4.52 -9.15
C TRP A 69 12.22 3.10 -8.57
N SER A 70 13.11 2.23 -9.05
CA SER A 70 13.23 0.88 -8.50
C SER A 70 14.17 0.86 -7.31
N LEU A 71 13.67 0.45 -6.15
CA LEU A 71 14.48 0.26 -4.94
C LEU A 71 15.47 -0.90 -5.07
N LYS A 72 15.22 -1.83 -5.99
CA LYS A 72 16.08 -3.00 -6.22
C LYS A 72 17.33 -2.63 -7.02
N THR A 73 17.19 -1.79 -8.05
CA THR A 73 18.31 -1.39 -8.91
C THR A 73 18.86 -0.01 -8.58
N ASN A 74 18.17 0.77 -7.73
CA ASN A 74 18.51 2.14 -7.39
C ASN A 74 18.63 3.03 -8.65
N SER A 75 17.65 2.91 -9.55
CA SER A 75 17.59 3.63 -10.83
C SER A 75 16.15 3.78 -11.32
N CYS A 76 15.93 4.72 -12.25
CA CYS A 76 14.68 4.78 -13.01
C CYS A 76 14.57 3.61 -13.99
N LEU A 77 13.45 2.89 -13.93
CA LEU A 77 13.12 1.81 -14.87
C LEU A 77 11.82 2.15 -15.60
N PRO A 78 11.67 1.74 -16.87
CA PRO A 78 10.44 1.97 -17.61
C PRO A 78 9.29 1.14 -17.04
N CYS A 79 8.12 1.74 -16.97
CA CYS A 79 6.87 1.04 -16.75
C CYS A 79 6.61 0.06 -17.90
N LYS A 80 6.00 -1.08 -17.57
CA LYS A 80 5.49 -2.01 -18.57
C LYS A 80 4.43 -1.33 -19.46
N PRO A 81 4.29 -1.69 -20.76
CA PRO A 81 3.26 -1.11 -21.61
C PRO A 81 1.86 -1.17 -20.98
N GLY A 82 1.18 -0.02 -20.95
CA GLY A 82 -0.14 0.14 -20.34
C GLY A 82 -0.12 0.47 -18.84
N PHE A 83 1.04 0.42 -18.17
CA PHE A 83 1.20 0.87 -16.80
C PHE A 83 1.77 2.28 -16.77
N ILE A 84 1.31 3.08 -15.81
CA ILE A 84 1.78 4.45 -15.58
C ILE A 84 2.07 4.68 -14.11
N LYS A 85 2.97 5.61 -13.84
CA LYS A 85 3.22 6.14 -12.52
C LYS A 85 2.24 7.26 -12.20
N TYR A 86 1.62 7.20 -11.02
CA TYR A 86 0.63 8.19 -10.57
C TYR A 86 1.20 9.32 -9.69
N SER A 87 2.43 9.18 -9.20
CA SER A 87 3.09 10.18 -8.35
C SER A 87 4.58 10.19 -8.64
N VAL A 88 5.24 11.35 -8.54
CA VAL A 88 6.70 11.43 -8.68
C VAL A 88 7.43 10.51 -7.70
N LEU A 89 6.84 10.26 -6.53
CA LEU A 89 7.35 9.40 -5.45
C LEU A 89 6.89 7.93 -5.54
N SER A 90 6.25 7.52 -6.65
CA SER A 90 5.84 6.12 -6.78
C SER A 90 7.01 5.22 -7.16
N PHE A 91 7.17 4.17 -6.35
CA PHE A 91 8.11 3.08 -6.56
C PHE A 91 7.51 1.92 -7.36
N ASN A 92 6.33 2.13 -7.95
CA ASN A 92 5.64 1.15 -8.78
C ASN A 92 4.93 1.88 -9.92
N CYS A 93 4.62 1.14 -10.98
CA CYS A 93 3.68 1.55 -12.01
C CYS A 93 2.35 0.83 -11.83
N TYR A 94 1.27 1.43 -12.36
CA TYR A 94 -0.08 0.94 -12.15
C TYR A 94 -0.90 0.96 -13.43
N HIS A 95 -1.86 0.04 -13.49
CA HIS A 95 -2.85 -0.03 -14.56
C HIS A 95 -4.24 -0.18 -13.95
N SER A 96 -5.15 0.75 -14.22
CA SER A 96 -6.53 0.70 -13.73
C SER A 96 -7.51 0.25 -14.80
N ARG A 97 -8.48 -0.59 -14.43
CA ARG A 97 -9.60 -0.98 -15.29
C ARG A 97 -10.92 -0.54 -14.67
N THR A 98 -11.74 0.16 -15.45
CA THR A 98 -13.01 0.77 -14.98
C THR A 98 -14.12 -0.25 -14.73
N GLU A 99 -14.07 -1.42 -15.39
CA GLU A 99 -14.99 -2.51 -15.16
C GLU A 99 -14.80 -3.10 -13.76
N LEU A 100 -15.88 -3.15 -12.98
CA LEU A 100 -15.86 -3.69 -11.63
C LEU A 100 -15.75 -5.22 -11.66
N LYS A 101 -14.88 -5.76 -10.82
CA LYS A 101 -14.59 -7.19 -10.74
C LYS A 101 -14.54 -7.63 -9.29
N ASN A 102 -14.84 -8.89 -9.04
CA ASN A 102 -14.55 -9.46 -7.73
C ASN A 102 -13.06 -9.73 -7.55
N PHE A 103 -12.63 -10.03 -6.32
CA PHE A 103 -11.23 -10.21 -6.00
C PHE A 103 -10.54 -11.22 -6.93
N ILE A 104 -11.17 -12.38 -7.17
CA ILE A 104 -10.59 -13.47 -7.99
C ILE A 104 -10.40 -12.99 -9.44
N GLN A 105 -11.41 -12.35 -10.00
CA GLN A 105 -11.36 -11.80 -11.36
C GLN A 105 -10.33 -10.67 -11.48
N SER A 106 -10.26 -9.78 -10.48
CA SER A 106 -9.27 -8.70 -10.43
C SER A 106 -7.84 -9.24 -10.38
N LYS A 107 -7.60 -10.24 -9.54
CA LYS A 107 -6.28 -10.89 -9.42
C LYS A 107 -5.85 -11.54 -10.72
N SER A 108 -6.71 -12.39 -11.30
CA SER A 108 -6.44 -13.06 -12.57
C SER A 108 -6.20 -12.06 -13.71
N TYR A 109 -6.94 -10.94 -13.72
CA TYR A 109 -6.72 -9.88 -14.69
C TYR A 109 -5.33 -9.25 -14.56
N CYS A 110 -4.90 -8.89 -13.35
CA CYS A 110 -3.59 -8.28 -13.16
C CYS A 110 -2.44 -9.23 -13.49
N GLU A 111 -2.58 -10.53 -13.16
CA GLU A 111 -1.64 -11.57 -13.57
C GLU A 111 -1.56 -11.70 -15.10
N SER A 112 -2.68 -11.59 -15.82
CA SER A 112 -2.70 -11.61 -17.29
C SER A 112 -2.02 -10.40 -17.94
N MET A 113 -2.02 -9.26 -17.25
CA MET A 113 -1.24 -8.06 -17.64
C MET A 113 0.24 -8.21 -17.26
N GLY A 114 0.60 -9.31 -16.59
CA GLY A 114 1.90 -9.61 -16.02
C GLY A 114 2.33 -8.58 -14.98
N GLY A 115 1.38 -8.17 -14.14
CA GLY A 115 1.61 -7.49 -12.87
C GLY A 115 0.92 -8.25 -11.74
N VAL A 116 0.72 -7.59 -10.60
CA VAL A 116 -0.01 -8.12 -9.44
C VAL A 116 -1.19 -7.22 -9.11
N LEU A 117 -2.15 -7.73 -8.35
CA LEU A 117 -3.22 -6.89 -7.82
C LEU A 117 -2.62 -5.87 -6.81
N PHE A 118 -3.27 -4.73 -6.67
CA PHE A 118 -2.79 -3.57 -5.91
C PHE A 118 -2.41 -3.87 -4.44
N ARG A 119 -1.25 -3.35 -3.99
CA ARG A 119 -0.70 -3.51 -2.64
C ARG A 119 -0.27 -2.16 -2.04
N PRO A 120 -1.20 -1.31 -1.59
CA PRO A 120 -0.87 -0.01 -1.01
C PRO A 120 -0.36 -0.15 0.42
N LYS A 121 0.96 -0.31 0.55
CA LYS A 121 1.61 -0.54 1.85
C LYS A 121 1.77 0.73 2.66
N THR A 122 1.80 1.87 2.00
CA THR A 122 1.94 3.19 2.65
C THR A 122 0.65 3.98 2.59
N LEU A 123 0.45 4.89 3.56
CA LEU A 123 -0.67 5.82 3.52
C LEU A 123 -0.59 6.77 2.32
N ASN A 124 0.61 7.21 1.91
CA ASN A 124 0.81 7.98 0.68
C ASN A 124 0.25 7.26 -0.54
N GLU A 125 0.60 5.97 -0.74
CA GLU A 125 0.02 5.16 -1.81
C GLU A 125 -1.51 5.17 -1.73
N ARG A 126 -2.11 4.92 -0.55
CA ARG A 126 -3.59 4.93 -0.40
C ARG A 126 -4.20 6.29 -0.74
N TYR A 127 -3.61 7.37 -0.23
CA TYR A 127 -4.10 8.73 -0.40
C TYR A 127 -4.12 9.15 -1.88
N PHE A 128 -3.02 8.89 -2.60
CA PHE A 128 -2.97 9.16 -4.04
C PHE A 128 -4.09 8.43 -4.79
N PHE A 129 -4.34 7.16 -4.45
CA PHE A 129 -5.41 6.40 -5.10
C PHE A 129 -6.82 6.91 -4.78
N ILE A 130 -7.07 7.36 -3.56
CA ILE A 130 -8.36 7.96 -3.18
C ILE A 130 -8.59 9.28 -3.94
N GLN A 131 -7.55 10.07 -4.15
CA GLN A 131 -7.64 11.30 -4.93
C GLN A 131 -7.91 11.04 -6.41
N ILE A 132 -7.25 10.04 -7.00
CA ILE A 132 -7.39 9.72 -8.43
C ILE A 132 -8.72 9.01 -8.72
N PHE A 133 -9.18 8.17 -7.79
CA PHE A 133 -10.42 7.41 -7.92
C PHE A 133 -11.39 7.77 -6.77
N PRO A 134 -11.91 9.02 -6.75
CA PRO A 134 -12.77 9.48 -5.68
C PRO A 134 -14.04 8.63 -5.64
N ASN A 135 -14.49 8.31 -4.43
CA ASN A 135 -15.69 7.49 -4.17
C ASN A 135 -15.64 6.07 -4.77
N LYS A 136 -14.44 5.54 -5.03
CA LYS A 136 -14.26 4.15 -5.46
C LYS A 136 -13.72 3.30 -4.32
N THR A 137 -14.16 2.04 -4.33
CA THR A 137 -13.57 0.95 -3.55
C THR A 137 -12.70 0.13 -4.49
N VAL A 138 -11.58 -0.40 -3.99
CA VAL A 138 -10.55 -1.07 -4.78
C VAL A 138 -10.23 -2.44 -4.17
N ASN A 139 -10.09 -3.48 -5.00
CA ASN A 139 -9.59 -4.78 -4.55
C ASN A 139 -8.08 -4.72 -4.23
N VAL A 140 -7.68 -5.36 -3.13
CA VAL A 140 -6.30 -5.34 -2.62
C VAL A 140 -5.74 -6.75 -2.53
N ASP A 141 -4.49 -6.96 -2.93
CA ASP A 141 -3.87 -8.29 -3.05
C ASP A 141 -3.40 -8.89 -1.73
N SER A 142 -4.35 -9.24 -0.88
CA SER A 142 -4.12 -10.06 0.31
C SER A 142 -5.35 -10.91 0.64
N THR A 143 -5.10 -12.13 1.10
CA THR A 143 -6.14 -13.08 1.49
C THR A 143 -5.71 -13.91 2.68
N ILE A 144 -6.67 -14.40 3.45
CA ILE A 144 -6.46 -15.39 4.51
C ILE A 144 -7.19 -16.69 4.18
N LYS A 145 -6.77 -17.79 4.81
CA LYS A 145 -7.36 -19.12 4.61
C LYS A 145 -8.11 -19.62 5.83
N SER A 146 -7.87 -19.03 7.00
CA SER A 146 -8.49 -19.44 8.26
C SER A 146 -8.80 -18.25 9.18
N VAL A 147 -9.79 -18.41 10.05
CA VAL A 147 -10.15 -17.39 11.05
C VAL A 147 -8.98 -17.20 12.02
N GLY A 148 -8.58 -15.94 12.24
CA GLY A 148 -7.47 -15.59 13.13
C GLY A 148 -6.10 -15.53 12.43
N GLU A 149 -6.01 -15.88 11.15
CA GLU A 149 -4.83 -15.61 10.34
C GLU A 149 -4.69 -14.11 10.09
N ILE A 150 -3.45 -13.62 10.07
CA ILE A 150 -3.15 -12.22 9.79
C ILE A 150 -3.04 -12.05 8.28
N PHE A 151 -3.74 -11.06 7.73
CA PHE A 151 -3.56 -10.66 6.35
C PHE A 151 -2.13 -10.19 6.11
N LYS A 152 -1.49 -10.76 5.08
CA LYS A 152 -0.10 -10.46 4.72
C LYS A 152 0.03 -10.06 3.27
N TRP A 153 1.00 -9.19 3.00
CA TRP A 153 1.49 -8.93 1.66
C TRP A 153 2.34 -10.12 1.17
N LEU A 154 2.64 -10.17 -0.13
CA LEU A 154 3.41 -11.28 -0.72
C LEU A 154 4.81 -11.47 -0.11
N ASP A 155 5.44 -10.40 0.37
CA ASP A 155 6.73 -10.47 1.06
C ASP A 155 6.62 -10.90 2.53
N GLY A 156 5.40 -11.12 3.03
CA GLY A 156 5.15 -11.64 4.38
C GLY A 156 4.91 -10.57 5.44
N SER A 157 5.10 -9.29 5.09
CA SER A 157 4.74 -8.15 5.94
C SER A 157 3.23 -8.08 6.19
N ASP A 158 2.83 -7.62 7.37
CA ASP A 158 1.43 -7.54 7.77
C ASP A 158 0.70 -6.42 7.02
N VAL A 159 -0.58 -6.65 6.71
CA VAL A 159 -1.48 -5.59 6.25
C VAL A 159 -1.95 -4.78 7.45
N VAL A 160 -1.78 -3.45 7.40
CA VAL A 160 -2.14 -2.53 8.50
C VAL A 160 -2.95 -1.34 8.03
N GLY A 161 -3.63 -0.65 8.94
CA GLY A 161 -4.56 0.45 8.64
C GLY A 161 -5.95 -0.04 8.22
N PHE A 162 -6.41 -1.09 8.90
CA PHE A 162 -7.81 -1.47 8.90
C PHE A 162 -8.64 -0.41 9.62
N ARG A 163 -9.91 -0.28 9.21
CA ARG A 163 -10.86 0.57 9.93
C ARG A 163 -11.05 0.04 11.35
N PHE A 164 -11.32 0.92 12.32
CA PHE A 164 -11.73 0.49 13.65
C PHE A 164 -12.89 -0.52 13.60
N GLY A 165 -12.68 -1.69 14.20
CA GLY A 165 -13.60 -2.82 14.18
C GLY A 165 -13.30 -3.88 13.12
N GLU A 166 -12.40 -3.61 12.17
CA GLU A 166 -11.96 -4.53 11.12
C GLU A 166 -10.58 -5.15 11.42
N PRO A 167 -10.26 -6.34 10.85
CA PRO A 167 -11.17 -7.22 10.13
C PRO A 167 -12.19 -7.89 11.08
N ASN A 168 -13.44 -8.00 10.64
CA ASN A 168 -14.55 -8.44 11.52
C ASN A 168 -15.14 -9.81 11.15
N ASN A 169 -14.80 -10.34 9.96
CA ASN A 169 -15.32 -11.59 9.42
C ASN A 169 -16.86 -11.68 9.48
N LEU A 170 -17.54 -10.71 8.85
CA LEU A 170 -18.97 -10.52 8.92
C LEU A 170 -19.74 -11.77 8.49
N PHE A 171 -20.78 -12.11 9.24
CA PHE A 171 -21.56 -13.36 9.08
C PHE A 171 -20.75 -14.66 9.26
N GLY A 172 -19.47 -14.55 9.63
CA GLY A 172 -18.62 -15.66 10.03
C GLY A 172 -18.76 -15.99 11.52
N SER A 173 -17.81 -16.79 12.01
CA SER A 173 -17.68 -17.15 13.41
C SER A 173 -16.21 -17.33 13.76
N LYS A 174 -15.90 -17.76 14.99
CA LYS A 174 -14.54 -18.13 15.39
C LYS A 174 -13.94 -19.29 14.59
N THR A 175 -14.76 -20.05 13.85
CA THR A 175 -14.33 -21.22 13.07
C THR A 175 -14.77 -21.17 11.61
N ILE A 176 -15.64 -20.24 11.23
CA ILE A 176 -16.16 -20.10 9.87
C ILE A 176 -15.68 -18.78 9.29
N LEU A 177 -14.83 -18.86 8.27
CA LEU A 177 -14.36 -17.72 7.50
C LEU A 177 -15.37 -17.38 6.38
N LYS A 178 -15.83 -16.14 6.35
CA LYS A 178 -16.73 -15.59 5.32
C LYS A 178 -16.09 -14.43 4.56
N GLU A 179 -15.20 -13.69 5.21
CA GLU A 179 -14.51 -12.55 4.63
C GLU A 179 -13.01 -12.83 4.59
N ALA A 180 -12.55 -13.33 3.44
CA ALA A 180 -11.19 -13.84 3.26
C ALA A 180 -10.31 -12.94 2.40
N CYS A 181 -10.85 -11.83 1.90
CA CYS A 181 -10.19 -10.88 1.00
C CYS A 181 -10.28 -9.47 1.56
N ILE A 182 -9.46 -8.54 1.05
CA ILE A 182 -9.44 -7.15 1.51
C ILE A 182 -9.82 -6.19 0.39
N GLU A 183 -10.51 -5.12 0.77
CA GLU A 183 -10.71 -3.93 -0.05
C GLU A 183 -10.13 -2.67 0.61
N LEU A 184 -9.75 -1.69 -0.21
CA LEU A 184 -9.49 -0.32 0.21
C LEU A 184 -10.70 0.56 -0.14
N ARG A 185 -11.26 1.25 0.85
CA ARG A 185 -12.35 2.23 0.64
C ARG A 185 -11.83 3.64 0.47
N SER A 186 -12.70 4.53 0.00
CA SER A 186 -12.42 5.96 -0.19
C SER A 186 -12.06 6.74 1.08
N ASN A 187 -12.25 6.14 2.27
CA ASN A 187 -11.81 6.70 3.54
C ASN A 187 -10.36 6.35 3.89
N GLY A 188 -9.66 5.56 3.05
CA GLY A 188 -8.26 5.18 3.22
C GLY A 188 -7.99 3.99 4.12
N TYR A 189 -9.05 3.35 4.61
CA TYR A 189 -8.96 2.19 5.48
C TYR A 189 -9.30 0.89 4.75
N PHE A 190 -8.71 -0.19 5.25
CA PHE A 190 -9.02 -1.54 4.80
C PHE A 190 -10.21 -2.16 5.53
N TYR A 191 -10.90 -3.04 4.82
CA TYR A 191 -12.01 -3.86 5.28
C TYR A 191 -11.82 -5.27 4.73
N ASP A 192 -12.12 -6.30 5.53
CA ASP A 192 -12.29 -7.65 4.98
C ASP A 192 -13.66 -7.79 4.30
N ILE A 193 -13.69 -8.63 3.27
CA ILE A 193 -14.86 -8.88 2.43
C ILE A 193 -14.91 -10.33 1.93
N PRO A 194 -16.09 -10.82 1.50
CA PRO A 194 -16.18 -12.06 0.74
C PRO A 194 -15.50 -11.89 -0.63
N CYS A 195 -14.64 -12.84 -1.00
CA CYS A 195 -13.84 -12.75 -2.23
C CYS A 195 -14.64 -12.76 -3.54
N SER A 196 -15.85 -13.36 -3.54
CA SER A 196 -16.60 -13.64 -4.77
C SER A 196 -17.80 -12.72 -5.01
N ASN A 197 -18.35 -12.10 -3.95
CA ASN A 197 -19.65 -11.42 -4.01
C ASN A 197 -19.55 -9.89 -3.94
N SER A 198 -18.33 -9.35 -3.99
CA SER A 198 -18.08 -7.92 -3.91
C SER A 198 -17.34 -7.47 -5.16
N TYR A 199 -17.81 -6.43 -5.85
CA TYR A 199 -17.32 -6.02 -7.17
C TYR A 199 -16.77 -4.59 -7.13
N PHE A 200 -15.47 -4.45 -7.34
CA PHE A 200 -14.75 -3.20 -7.12
C PHE A 200 -13.78 -2.87 -8.26
N LEU A 201 -13.22 -1.66 -8.18
CA LEU A 201 -12.23 -1.22 -9.14
C LEU A 201 -11.02 -2.14 -9.08
N THR A 202 -10.50 -2.49 -10.26
CA THR A 202 -9.28 -3.27 -10.39
C THR A 202 -8.11 -2.36 -10.68
N ILE A 203 -7.08 -2.43 -9.84
CA ILE A 203 -5.82 -1.73 -10.03
C ILE A 203 -4.72 -2.79 -10.00
N CYS A 204 -3.94 -2.84 -11.07
CA CYS A 204 -2.77 -3.68 -11.17
C CYS A 204 -1.52 -2.86 -10.85
N GLN A 205 -0.53 -3.50 -10.24
CA GLN A 205 0.74 -2.93 -9.83
C GLN A 205 1.89 -3.73 -10.45
N HIS A 206 2.97 -3.04 -10.82
CA HIS A 206 4.21 -3.62 -11.30
C HIS A 206 5.40 -2.83 -10.74
N ASP A 207 6.44 -3.52 -10.30
CA ASP A 207 7.68 -3.00 -9.71
C ASP A 207 8.93 -3.35 -10.53
#